data_AF-A0AAW2EAF1-F1
#
_entry.id   AF-A0AAW2EAF1-F1
#
_cell.length_a   1.000
_cell.length_b   1.000
_cell.length_c   1.000
_cell.angle_alpha   90.00
_cell.angle_beta   90.00
_cell.angle_gamma   90.00
#
_symmetry.space_group_name_H-M   'P 1'
#
loop_
_entity.id
_entity.type
_entity.pdbx_description
1 polymer ?
#
loop_
_entity_poly.entity_id
_entity_poly.type
_entity_poly.pdbx_seq_one_letter_code
_entity_poly.pdbx_strand_id
1 'polypeptide(L)'
;MKDTSGGVCLGTIVEQLISVTNLLHTELPHIDSLIKKAQVVNDMSTAELKKYMSENEVELDIGKQRMLVEQKLSRWIKDKRQSIKYCSLIIEHTLYILWSHLDFYTTQVISRQTQRVHVSSSGTDESTIEWKVSIETLMELKQGLVSTFTDTFITQLLDTTHSEYATVDRSFIEALIRRIKRLLQFIK
;
A
#
# COMPACT_ATOMS: atom_id res chain seq x y z
N MET A 1 -21.38 25.78 -10.75
CA MET A 1 -21.15 24.33 -10.80
C MET A 1 -19.86 24.13 -11.55
N LYS A 2 -18.78 23.75 -10.86
CA LYS A 2 -17.43 23.68 -11.42
C LYS A 2 -17.05 22.20 -11.47
N ASP A 3 -16.61 21.77 -12.64
CA ASP A 3 -16.50 20.40 -13.06
C ASP A 3 -15.75 19.53 -12.04
N THR A 4 -16.45 18.53 -11.54
CA THR A 4 -15.86 17.34 -10.92
C THR A 4 -15.10 16.60 -12.00
N SER A 5 -13.83 16.95 -12.20
CA SER A 5 -12.88 16.07 -12.84
C SER A 5 -12.82 14.79 -12.01
N GLY A 6 -13.58 13.78 -12.44
CA GLY A 6 -13.56 12.42 -11.90
C GLY A 6 -12.28 11.67 -12.24
N GLY A 7 -11.16 12.38 -12.38
CA GLY A 7 -9.85 11.77 -12.45
C GLY A 7 -9.47 11.27 -11.07
N VAL A 8 -9.18 9.98 -10.94
CA VAL A 8 -8.48 9.44 -9.78
C VAL A 8 -7.24 10.32 -9.57
N CYS A 9 -7.23 11.13 -8.52
CA CYS A 9 -6.07 11.93 -8.18
C CYS A 9 -4.95 10.94 -7.86
N LEU A 10 -3.93 10.86 -8.71
CA LEU A 10 -2.82 9.92 -8.52
C LEU A 10 -2.10 10.18 -7.19
N GLY A 11 -2.22 11.39 -6.63
CA GLY A 11 -1.84 11.71 -5.26
C GLY A 11 -2.54 10.84 -4.21
N THR A 12 -3.83 10.55 -4.36
CA THR A 12 -4.57 9.63 -3.46
C THR A 12 -4.04 8.20 -3.53
N ILE A 13 -3.51 7.78 -4.68
CA ILE A 13 -2.86 6.46 -4.80
C ILE A 13 -1.51 6.45 -4.04
N VAL A 14 -0.76 7.56 -4.06
CA VAL A 14 0.46 7.72 -3.27
C VAL A 14 0.13 7.71 -1.77
N GLU A 15 -0.89 8.45 -1.34
CA GLU A 15 -1.37 8.45 0.05
C GLU A 15 -1.83 7.06 0.49
N GLN A 16 -2.55 6.34 -0.36
CA GLN A 16 -2.97 4.97 -0.09
C GLN A 16 -1.77 4.05 0.09
N LEU A 17 -0.74 4.14 -0.77
CA LEU A 17 0.50 3.39 -0.67
C LEU A 17 1.21 3.66 0.67
N ILE A 18 1.29 4.91 1.10
CA ILE A 18 1.89 5.27 2.41
C ILE A 18 1.07 4.66 3.55
N SER A 19 -0.24 4.88 3.53
CA SER A 19 -1.17 4.43 4.56
C SER A 19 -1.12 2.92 4.75
N VAL A 20 -1.19 2.16 3.67
CA VAL A 20 -1.15 0.69 3.74
C VAL A 20 0.21 0.16 4.15
N THR A 21 1.31 0.83 3.77
CA THR A 21 2.66 0.44 4.19
C THR A 21 2.85 0.64 5.70
N ASN A 22 2.33 1.75 6.25
CA ASN A 22 2.35 2.01 7.68
C ASN A 22 1.45 1.05 8.47
N LEU A 23 0.27 0.75 7.93
CA LEU A 23 -0.62 -0.25 8.50
C LEU A 23 0.09 -1.61 8.56
N LEU A 24 0.66 -2.07 7.45
CA LEU A 24 1.37 -3.35 7.41
C LEU A 24 2.56 -3.38 8.39
N HIS A 25 3.33 -2.29 8.48
CA HIS A 25 4.42 -2.16 9.44
C HIS A 25 3.94 -2.31 10.89
N THR A 26 2.78 -1.76 11.22
CA THR A 26 2.19 -1.83 12.56
C THR A 26 1.62 -3.22 12.85
N GLU A 27 1.06 -3.89 11.85
CA GLU A 27 0.34 -5.15 12.03
C GLU A 27 1.24 -6.39 12.13
N LEU A 28 2.45 -6.33 11.56
CA LEU A 28 3.40 -7.43 11.62
C LEU A 28 3.86 -7.79 13.06
N PRO A 29 4.32 -6.84 13.89
CA PRO A 29 4.62 -7.16 15.29
C PRO A 29 3.41 -7.64 16.08
N HIS A 30 2.21 -7.14 15.73
CA HIS A 30 0.98 -7.50 16.42
C HIS A 30 0.60 -8.97 16.17
N ILE A 31 0.71 -9.45 14.93
CA ILE A 31 0.44 -10.86 14.63
C ILE A 31 1.45 -11.79 15.29
N ASP A 32 2.73 -11.41 15.32
CA ASP A 32 3.77 -12.20 16.03
C ASP A 32 3.46 -12.29 17.53
N SER A 33 2.98 -11.20 18.13
CA SER A 33 2.55 -11.19 19.53
C SER A 33 1.35 -12.11 19.76
N LEU A 34 0.35 -12.10 18.87
CA LEU A 34 -0.81 -12.99 18.96
C LEU A 34 -0.43 -14.46 18.83
N ILE A 35 0.49 -14.79 17.91
CA ILE A 35 0.97 -16.16 17.71
C ILE A 35 1.72 -16.65 18.96
N LYS A 36 2.64 -15.85 19.50
CA LYS A 36 3.34 -16.18 20.75
C LYS A 36 2.38 -16.39 21.91
N LYS A 37 1.34 -15.55 22.01
CA LYS A 37 0.28 -15.71 23.03
C LYS A 37 -0.51 -16.99 22.83
N ALA A 38 -0.90 -17.33 21.61
CA ALA A 38 -1.63 -18.57 21.33
C ALA A 38 -0.84 -19.82 21.75
N GLN A 39 0.49 -19.81 21.61
CA GLN A 39 1.36 -20.92 22.00
C GLN A 39 1.43 -21.16 23.52
N VAL A 40 1.20 -20.13 24.34
CA VAL A 40 1.31 -20.20 25.80
C VAL A 40 -0.04 -20.18 26.52
N VAL A 41 -1.16 -20.37 25.80
CA VAL A 41 -2.52 -20.34 26.39
C VAL A 41 -2.67 -21.34 27.52
N ASN A 42 -1.99 -22.49 27.46
CA ASN A 42 -2.03 -23.50 28.52
C ASN A 42 -1.31 -23.06 29.81
N ASP A 43 -0.39 -22.12 29.71
CA ASP A 43 0.41 -21.61 30.83
C ASP A 43 -0.12 -20.28 31.37
N MET A 44 -1.05 -19.63 30.66
CA MET A 44 -1.66 -18.36 31.09
C MET A 44 -2.37 -18.50 32.44
N SER A 45 -2.24 -17.46 33.25
CA SER A 45 -3.03 -17.27 34.46
C SER A 45 -4.50 -16.95 34.16
N THR A 46 -5.38 -17.15 35.13
CA THR A 46 -6.80 -16.80 35.01
C THR A 46 -7.00 -15.30 34.73
N ALA A 47 -6.16 -14.43 35.28
CA ALA A 47 -6.20 -12.99 35.01
C ALA A 47 -5.83 -12.64 33.57
N GLU A 48 -4.93 -13.41 32.94
CA GLU A 48 -4.55 -13.23 31.53
C GLU A 48 -5.63 -13.75 30.59
N LEU A 49 -6.23 -14.91 30.89
CA LEU A 49 -7.34 -15.47 30.11
C LEU A 49 -8.53 -14.51 30.06
N LYS A 50 -8.87 -13.88 31.19
CA LYS A 50 -9.97 -12.89 31.29
C LYS A 50 -9.83 -11.72 30.31
N LYS A 51 -8.61 -11.37 29.87
CA LYS A 51 -8.39 -10.29 28.89
C LYS A 51 -8.96 -10.60 27.50
N TYR A 52 -9.29 -11.86 27.23
CA TYR A 52 -9.78 -12.36 25.93
C TYR A 52 -11.24 -12.84 26.00
N MET A 53 -11.90 -12.63 27.15
CA MET A 53 -13.19 -13.20 27.47
C MET A 53 -14.19 -12.11 27.83
N SER A 54 -15.46 -12.38 27.55
CA SER A 54 -16.60 -11.62 28.03
C SER A 54 -17.00 -12.08 29.43
N GLU A 55 -17.72 -11.25 30.18
CA GLU A 55 -18.10 -11.53 31.58
C GLU A 55 -18.78 -12.91 31.74
N ASN A 56 -19.65 -13.30 30.81
CA ASN A 56 -20.35 -14.58 30.83
C ASN A 56 -19.45 -15.80 30.61
N GLU A 57 -18.30 -15.63 29.95
CA GLU A 57 -17.39 -16.74 29.66
C GLU A 57 -16.43 -17.01 30.84
N VAL A 58 -16.29 -16.05 31.76
CA VAL A 58 -15.39 -16.14 32.93
C VAL A 58 -15.91 -17.11 34.00
N GLU A 59 -17.19 -17.48 33.95
CA GLU A 59 -17.79 -18.44 34.88
C GLU A 59 -17.54 -19.90 34.48
N LEU A 60 -16.97 -20.14 33.29
CA LEU A 60 -16.67 -21.50 32.81
C LEU A 60 -15.51 -22.14 33.58
N ASP A 61 -15.47 -23.48 33.59
CA ASP A 61 -14.31 -24.23 34.07
C ASP A 61 -13.02 -23.85 33.29
N ILE A 62 -11.88 -23.85 33.99
CA ILE A 62 -10.59 -23.41 33.45
C ILE A 62 -10.19 -24.11 32.15
N GLY A 63 -10.51 -25.40 32.00
CA GLY A 63 -10.24 -26.14 30.75
C GLY A 63 -11.06 -25.59 29.59
N LYS A 64 -12.34 -25.27 29.82
CA LYS A 64 -13.21 -24.64 28.82
C LYS A 64 -12.80 -23.20 28.52
N GLN A 65 -12.34 -22.43 29.52
CA GLN A 65 -11.82 -21.08 29.33
C GLN A 65 -10.61 -21.09 28.38
N ARG A 66 -9.63 -21.97 28.64
CA ARG A 66 -8.42 -22.11 27.81
C ARG A 66 -8.77 -22.48 26.37
N MET A 67 -9.63 -23.48 26.17
CA MET A 67 -10.10 -23.89 24.84
C MET A 67 -10.78 -22.74 24.09
N LEU A 68 -11.62 -21.95 24.77
CA LEU A 68 -12.31 -20.82 24.17
C LEU A 68 -11.35 -19.70 23.78
N VAL A 69 -10.38 -19.37 24.65
CA VAL A 69 -9.34 -18.37 24.36
C VAL A 69 -8.46 -18.83 23.19
N GLU A 70 -8.07 -20.10 23.14
CA GLU A 70 -7.31 -20.68 22.03
C GLU A 70 -8.06 -20.56 20.69
N GLN A 71 -9.35 -20.87 20.68
CA GLN A 71 -10.21 -20.71 19.50
C GLN A 71 -10.32 -19.24 19.06
N LYS A 72 -10.47 -18.30 20.00
CA LYS A 72 -10.53 -16.87 19.70
C LYS A 72 -9.22 -16.35 19.13
N LEU A 73 -8.09 -16.65 19.78
CA LEU A 73 -6.77 -16.27 19.30
C LEU A 73 -6.49 -16.85 17.92
N SER A 74 -6.82 -18.13 17.69
CA SER A 74 -6.68 -18.77 16.38
C SER A 74 -7.50 -18.08 15.30
N ARG A 75 -8.74 -17.68 15.61
CA ARG A 75 -9.59 -16.90 14.70
C ARG A 75 -8.97 -15.55 14.40
N TRP A 76 -8.56 -14.80 15.42
CA TRP A 76 -7.94 -13.50 15.24
C TRP A 76 -6.64 -13.57 14.44
N ILE A 77 -5.79 -14.58 14.68
CA ILE A 77 -4.57 -14.81 13.89
C ILE A 77 -4.96 -15.05 12.42
N LYS A 78 -5.95 -15.89 12.15
CA LYS A 78 -6.41 -16.16 10.77
C LYS A 78 -6.91 -14.89 10.09
N ASP A 79 -7.75 -14.12 10.76
CA ASP A 79 -8.29 -12.86 10.23
C ASP A 79 -7.17 -11.84 9.99
N LYS A 80 -6.21 -11.75 10.91
CA LYS A 80 -5.04 -10.87 10.80
C LYS A 80 -4.12 -11.25 9.63
N ARG A 81 -3.84 -12.55 9.45
CA ARG A 81 -3.10 -13.04 8.28
C ARG A 81 -3.79 -12.62 6.99
N GLN A 82 -5.12 -12.74 6.94
CA GLN A 82 -5.87 -12.35 5.76
C GLN A 82 -5.79 -10.84 5.49
N SER A 83 -5.89 -10.00 6.52
CA SER A 83 -5.70 -8.54 6.39
C SER A 83 -4.29 -8.18 5.91
N ILE A 84 -3.25 -8.85 6.42
CA ILE A 84 -1.87 -8.65 5.96
C ILE A 84 -1.73 -8.99 4.47
N LYS A 85 -2.32 -10.11 4.02
CA LYS A 85 -2.33 -10.47 2.59
C LYS A 85 -2.98 -9.38 1.73
N TYR A 86 -4.12 -8.84 2.18
CA TYR A 86 -4.78 -7.73 1.47
C TYR A 86 -3.91 -6.47 1.45
N CYS A 87 -3.21 -6.14 2.54
CA CYS A 87 -2.26 -5.02 2.56
C CYS A 87 -1.15 -5.20 1.51
N SER A 88 -0.54 -6.39 1.45
CA SER A 88 0.49 -6.70 0.45
C SER A 88 -0.04 -6.56 -0.98
N LEU A 89 -1.25 -7.05 -1.27
CA LEU A 89 -1.89 -6.91 -2.58
C LEU A 89 -2.16 -5.44 -2.93
N ILE A 90 -2.66 -4.64 -1.99
CA ILE A 90 -2.91 -3.20 -2.22
C ILE A 90 -1.59 -2.47 -2.51
N ILE A 91 -0.52 -2.78 -1.78
CA ILE A 91 0.82 -2.23 -2.05
C ILE A 91 1.25 -2.55 -3.50
N GLU A 92 1.12 -3.80 -3.91
CA GLU A 92 1.48 -4.23 -5.26
C GLU A 92 0.69 -3.46 -6.33
N HIS A 93 -0.63 -3.38 -6.17
CA HIS A 93 -1.50 -2.74 -7.15
C HIS A 93 -1.30 -1.23 -7.18
N THR A 94 -1.12 -0.58 -6.04
CA THR A 94 -0.83 0.86 -5.99
C THR A 94 0.49 1.18 -6.69
N LEU A 95 1.55 0.41 -6.45
CA LEU A 95 2.82 0.56 -7.17
C LEU A 95 2.66 0.31 -8.68
N TYR A 96 1.91 -0.71 -9.07
CA TYR A 96 1.66 -1.02 -10.48
C TYR A 96 0.91 0.12 -11.18
N ILE A 97 -0.15 0.65 -10.56
CA ILE A 97 -0.91 1.80 -11.07
C ILE A 97 0.01 3.00 -11.23
N LEU A 98 0.79 3.35 -10.20
CA LEU A 98 1.72 4.48 -10.25
C LEU A 98 2.74 4.32 -11.38
N TRP A 99 3.34 3.14 -11.52
CA TRP A 99 4.24 2.83 -12.63
C TRP A 99 3.55 2.97 -13.99
N SER A 100 2.38 2.36 -14.19
CA SER A 100 1.66 2.36 -15.46
C SER A 100 1.27 3.76 -15.90
N HIS A 101 0.83 4.62 -14.96
CA HIS A 101 0.52 6.00 -15.27
C HIS A 101 1.76 6.80 -15.65
N LEU A 102 2.87 6.66 -14.90
CA LEU A 102 4.13 7.30 -15.27
C LEU A 102 4.64 6.85 -16.65
N ASP A 103 4.53 5.56 -16.95
CA ASP A 103 4.96 4.99 -18.23
C ASP A 103 4.12 5.54 -19.40
N PHE A 104 2.80 5.61 -19.21
CA PHE A 104 1.89 6.24 -20.17
C PHE A 104 2.25 7.71 -20.42
N TYR A 105 2.42 8.50 -19.36
CA TYR A 105 2.73 9.92 -19.50
C TYR A 105 4.09 10.16 -20.14
N THR A 106 5.12 9.39 -19.76
CA THR A 106 6.46 9.53 -20.34
C THR A 106 6.51 9.06 -21.80
N THR A 107 5.79 8.01 -22.17
CA THR A 107 5.78 7.47 -23.54
C THR A 107 4.90 8.30 -24.48
N GLN A 108 3.71 8.72 -24.05
CA GLN A 108 2.74 9.37 -24.93
C GLN A 108 2.86 10.89 -24.91
N VAL A 109 3.08 11.52 -23.76
CA VAL A 109 3.05 12.99 -23.65
C VAL A 109 4.39 13.60 -24.05
N ILE A 110 5.51 13.06 -23.56
CA ILE A 110 6.85 13.60 -23.87
C ILE A 110 7.25 13.34 -25.33
N SER A 111 6.94 12.16 -25.86
CA SER A 111 7.23 11.79 -27.26
C SER A 111 6.51 12.69 -28.27
N ARG A 112 5.24 13.00 -28.01
CA ARG A 112 4.41 13.83 -28.90
C ARG A 112 4.72 15.32 -28.80
N GLN A 113 5.12 15.81 -27.63
CA GLN A 113 5.63 17.18 -27.46
C GLN A 113 6.86 17.42 -28.33
N THR A 114 7.80 16.47 -28.33
CA THR A 114 9.05 16.55 -29.11
C THR A 114 8.77 16.55 -30.61
N GLN A 115 7.74 15.82 -31.07
CA GLN A 115 7.32 15.81 -32.47
C GLN A 115 6.61 17.10 -32.92
N ARG A 116 5.80 17.74 -32.07
CA ARG A 116 5.08 18.99 -32.42
C ARG A 116 5.95 20.24 -32.42
N VAL A 117 7.00 20.30 -31.59
CA VAL A 117 7.99 21.41 -31.67
C VAL A 117 8.66 21.47 -33.05
N HIS A 118 8.69 20.37 -33.78
CA HIS A 118 9.24 20.28 -35.13
C HIS A 118 8.21 20.53 -36.26
N VAL A 119 6.90 20.63 -35.94
CA VAL A 119 5.82 20.77 -36.93
C VAL A 119 4.81 21.84 -36.48
N SER A 120 5.12 23.08 -36.87
CA SER A 120 4.18 24.15 -37.24
C SER A 120 3.38 24.93 -36.17
N SER A 121 3.66 26.24 -36.22
CA SER A 121 2.74 27.38 -36.17
C SER A 121 1.29 27.10 -36.63
N SER A 122 0.35 27.74 -35.92
CA SER A 122 -1.08 27.96 -36.22
C SER A 122 -2.08 26.85 -35.83
N GLY A 123 -3.03 27.23 -34.98
CA GLY A 123 -4.16 26.40 -34.54
C GLY A 123 -4.28 26.39 -33.02
N THR A 124 -4.96 27.38 -32.43
CA THR A 124 -5.41 27.34 -31.03
C THR A 124 -6.45 26.22 -30.90
N ASP A 125 -6.02 25.12 -30.32
CA ASP A 125 -6.71 23.83 -30.36
C ASP A 125 -7.03 23.38 -28.94
N GLU A 126 -8.26 22.98 -28.67
CA GLU A 126 -8.78 22.49 -27.39
C GLU A 126 -7.90 21.38 -26.79
N SER A 127 -7.23 20.61 -27.65
CA SER A 127 -6.20 19.63 -27.28
C SER A 127 -5.08 20.23 -26.43
N THR A 128 -4.69 21.48 -26.67
CA THR A 128 -3.62 22.18 -25.94
C THR A 128 -3.95 22.40 -24.46
N ILE A 129 -5.23 22.56 -24.13
CA ILE A 129 -5.70 22.75 -22.75
C ILE A 129 -5.70 21.42 -22.00
N GLU A 130 -6.22 20.35 -22.62
CA GLU A 130 -6.22 19.00 -22.07
C GLU A 130 -4.79 18.47 -21.81
N TRP A 131 -3.85 18.79 -22.70
CA TRP A 131 -2.44 18.44 -22.53
C TRP A 131 -1.75 19.22 -21.41
N LYS A 132 -2.06 20.51 -21.22
CA LYS A 132 -1.51 21.29 -20.10
C LYS A 132 -1.95 20.72 -18.76
N VAL A 133 -3.24 20.38 -18.63
CA VAL A 133 -3.78 19.71 -17.43
C VAL A 133 -3.08 18.36 -17.18
N SER A 134 -2.77 17.60 -18.24
CA SER A 134 -2.05 16.33 -18.14
C SER A 134 -0.59 16.50 -17.67
N ILE A 135 0.10 17.57 -18.10
CA ILE A 135 1.49 17.87 -17.69
C ILE A 135 1.53 18.36 -16.24
N GLU A 136 0.61 19.23 -15.84
CA GLU A 136 0.49 19.69 -14.45
C GLU A 136 0.24 18.50 -13.50
N THR A 137 -0.70 17.62 -13.85
CA THR A 137 -0.98 16.38 -13.11
C THR A 137 0.26 15.47 -13.03
N LEU A 138 1.04 15.37 -14.11
CA LEU A 138 2.30 14.60 -14.13
C LEU A 138 3.35 15.20 -13.19
N MET A 139 3.49 16.52 -13.15
CA MET A 139 4.45 17.20 -12.29
C MET A 139 4.07 17.08 -10.81
N GLU A 140 2.77 17.20 -10.49
CA GLU A 140 2.26 16.96 -9.13
C GLU A 140 2.52 15.53 -8.68
N LEU A 141 2.24 14.54 -9.54
CA LEU A 141 2.54 13.13 -9.26
C LEU A 141 4.04 12.89 -9.06
N LYS A 142 4.88 13.45 -9.94
CA LYS A 142 6.34 13.37 -9.82
C LYS A 142 6.78 13.90 -8.47
N GLN A 143 6.30 15.08 -8.08
CA GLN A 143 6.65 15.70 -6.82
C GLN A 143 6.22 14.85 -5.62
N GLY A 144 4.99 14.32 -5.63
CA GLY A 144 4.46 13.44 -4.59
C GLY A 144 5.23 12.12 -4.47
N LEU A 145 5.64 11.54 -5.60
CA LEU A 145 6.45 10.32 -5.60
C LEU A 145 7.89 10.57 -5.14
N VAL A 146 8.52 11.66 -5.58
CA VAL A 146 9.88 12.01 -5.14
C VAL A 146 9.92 12.30 -3.64
N SER A 147 8.92 12.98 -3.09
CA SER A 147 8.84 13.23 -1.65
C SER A 147 8.57 11.96 -0.83
N THR A 148 7.83 11.00 -1.40
CA THR A 148 7.45 9.76 -0.71
C THR A 148 8.54 8.69 -0.81
N PHE A 149 9.17 8.50 -1.97
CA PHE A 149 10.14 7.45 -2.27
C PHE A 149 11.53 7.74 -1.68
N THR A 150 11.56 8.17 -0.43
CA THR A 150 12.78 8.28 0.39
C THR A 150 13.36 6.90 0.65
N ASP A 151 14.66 6.84 0.95
CA ASP A 151 15.32 5.57 1.27
C ASP A 151 14.70 4.90 2.51
N THR A 152 14.27 5.70 3.50
CA THR A 152 13.55 5.21 4.68
C THR A 152 12.23 4.54 4.31
N PHE A 153 11.39 5.22 3.52
CA PHE A 153 10.10 4.66 3.10
C PHE A 153 10.28 3.38 2.28
N ILE A 154 11.24 3.36 1.36
CA ILE A 154 11.52 2.19 0.53
C ILE A 154 12.02 1.02 1.36
N THR A 155 12.91 1.27 2.33
CA THR A 155 13.38 0.25 3.25
C THR A 155 12.21 -0.35 4.03
N GLN A 156 11.36 0.50 4.62
CA GLN A 156 10.15 0.06 5.33
C GLN A 156 9.20 -0.74 4.42
N LEU A 157 8.97 -0.28 3.19
CA LEU A 157 8.13 -0.95 2.21
C LEU A 157 8.66 -2.35 1.85
N LEU A 158 9.98 -2.49 1.67
CA LEU A 158 10.60 -3.77 1.35
C LEU A 158 10.61 -4.72 2.56
N ASP A 159 10.88 -4.21 3.76
CA ASP A 159 10.90 -5.02 4.97
C ASP A 159 9.50 -5.54 5.31
N THR A 160 8.47 -4.71 5.13
CA THR A 160 7.08 -5.09 5.41
C THR A 160 6.50 -6.07 4.39
N THR A 161 6.93 -5.99 3.13
CA THR A 161 6.52 -6.94 2.09
C THR A 161 7.29 -8.26 2.14
N HIS A 162 8.36 -8.36 2.94
CA HIS A 162 9.15 -9.58 3.10
C HIS A 162 8.64 -10.55 4.18
N SER A 163 7.48 -10.30 4.80
CA SER A 163 6.94 -11.21 5.82
C SER A 163 6.48 -12.55 5.23
N GLU A 164 6.54 -13.62 6.03
CA GLU A 164 6.00 -14.95 5.66
C GLU A 164 4.47 -14.95 5.39
N TYR A 165 3.80 -13.87 5.77
CA TYR A 165 2.36 -13.68 5.59
C TYR A 165 2.02 -12.92 4.30
N ALA A 166 3.00 -12.28 3.68
CA ALA A 166 2.82 -11.56 2.43
C ALA A 166 2.63 -12.55 1.27
N THR A 167 1.75 -12.20 0.33
CA THR A 167 1.51 -13.00 -0.89
C THR A 167 2.31 -12.51 -2.08
N VAL A 168 3.00 -11.38 -1.94
CA VAL A 168 3.65 -10.68 -3.05
C VAL A 168 5.15 -10.89 -2.97
N ASP A 169 5.75 -11.22 -4.10
CA ASP A 169 7.18 -11.41 -4.18
C ASP A 169 7.91 -10.07 -3.99
N ARG A 170 8.83 -10.02 -3.03
CA ARG A 170 9.74 -8.90 -2.80
C ARG A 170 10.44 -8.47 -4.09
N SER A 171 10.87 -9.43 -4.92
CA SER A 171 11.58 -9.15 -6.18
C SER A 171 10.71 -8.33 -7.16
N PHE A 172 9.39 -8.56 -7.14
CA PHE A 172 8.43 -7.83 -7.95
C PHE A 172 8.27 -6.38 -7.47
N ILE A 173 8.15 -6.18 -6.17
CA ILE A 173 8.08 -4.86 -5.54
C ILE A 173 9.36 -4.05 -5.83
N GLU A 174 10.53 -4.66 -5.65
CA GLU A 174 11.83 -4.04 -5.97
C GLU A 174 11.91 -3.64 -7.45
N ALA A 175 11.45 -4.51 -8.36
CA ALA A 175 11.41 -4.22 -9.78
C ALA A 175 10.51 -3.02 -10.11
N LEU A 176 9.32 -2.92 -9.50
CA LEU A 176 8.41 -1.79 -9.68
C LEU A 176 9.02 -0.48 -9.15
N ILE A 177 9.58 -0.48 -7.93
CA ILE A 177 10.23 0.69 -7.35
C ILE A 177 11.36 1.20 -8.26
N ARG A 178 12.21 0.29 -8.77
CA ARG A 178 13.29 0.63 -9.70
C ARG A 178 12.76 1.23 -11.01
N ARG A 179 11.69 0.67 -11.57
CA ARG A 179 11.06 1.19 -12.80
C ARG A 179 10.48 2.59 -12.57
N ILE A 180 9.77 2.80 -11.46
CA ILE A 180 9.22 4.11 -11.07
C ILE A 180 10.35 5.13 -10.92
N LYS A 181 11.39 4.83 -10.12
CA LYS A 181 12.56 5.71 -9.94
C LYS A 181 13.21 6.08 -11.28
N ARG A 182 13.36 5.11 -12.19
CA ARG A 182 13.91 5.35 -13.52
C ARG A 182 13.04 6.29 -14.35
N LEU A 183 11.71 6.11 -14.36
CA LEU A 183 10.80 7.00 -15.09
C LEU A 183 10.84 8.44 -14.55
N LEU A 184 10.92 8.61 -13.22
CA LEU A 184 11.02 9.92 -12.58
C LEU A 184 12.26 10.71 -13.01
N GLN A 185 13.37 10.05 -13.36
CA GLN A 185 14.59 10.70 -13.87
C GLN A 185 14.42 11.32 -15.27
N PHE A 186 13.46 10.83 -16.06
CA PHE A 186 13.22 11.32 -17.42
C PHE A 186 12.19 12.46 -17.48
N ILE A 187 11.41 12.65 -16.43
CA ILE A 187 10.46 13.76 -16.33
C ILE A 187 11.24 14.98 -15.83
N LYS A 188 11.42 16.01 -16.66
CA LYS A 188 12.13 17.25 -16.30
C LYS A 188 11.15 18.31 -15.86
#